data_AF-K2QD20-F1
#
_entry.id   AF-K2QD20-F1
#
_cell.length_a   1.000
_cell.length_b   1.000
_cell.length_c   1.000
_cell.angle_alpha   90.00
_cell.angle_beta   90.00
_cell.angle_gamma   90.00
#
_symmetry.space_group_name_H-M   'P 1'
#
loop_
_entity.id
_entity.type
_entity.pdbx_description
1 polymer ?
#
loop_
_entity_poly.entity_id
_entity_poly.type
_entity_poly.pdbx_seq_one_letter_code
_entity_poly.pdbx_strand_id
1 'polypeptide(L)' 'MKESIKVIRTREIDYDTAKKEILGYYQNYSESYDYEVADDLELDYEFVCQVLEDLEKEGRLGLVE' A
#
# COMPACT_ATOMS: atom_id res chain seq x y z
N MET A 1 -20.14 -17.09 -15.96
CA MET A 1 -19.12 -16.71 -14.96
C MET A 1 -19.80 -15.80 -13.96
N LYS A 2 -19.76 -16.11 -12.65
CA LYS A 2 -20.23 -15.17 -11.62
C LYS A 2 -19.07 -14.24 -11.30
N GLU A 3 -19.10 -13.02 -11.81
CA GLU A 3 -18.21 -11.96 -11.34
C GLU A 3 -18.66 -11.57 -9.93
N SER A 4 -17.83 -11.89 -8.94
CA SER A 4 -18.03 -11.47 -7.56
C SER A 4 -17.53 -10.03 -7.45
N ILE A 5 -18.45 -9.08 -7.32
CA ILE A 5 -18.10 -7.70 -7.02
C ILE A 5 -17.55 -7.68 -5.58
N LYS A 6 -16.23 -7.53 -5.43
CA LYS A 6 -15.57 -7.30 -4.13
C LYS A 6 -15.70 -5.82 -3.80
N VAL A 7 -16.60 -5.47 -2.89
CA VAL A 7 -16.70 -4.11 -2.36
C VAL A 7 -15.70 -3.99 -1.22
N ILE A 8 -14.60 -3.31 -1.47
CA ILE A 8 -13.57 -3.02 -0.47
C ILE A 8 -13.94 -1.71 0.20
N ARG A 9 -13.98 -1.67 1.53
CA ARG A 9 -14.26 -0.44 2.28
C ARG A 9 -12.92 0.21 2.60
N THR A 10 -12.64 1.35 1.98
CA THR A 10 -11.49 2.15 2.36
C THR A 10 -11.66 2.62 3.80
N ARG A 11 -10.69 2.33 4.66
CA ARG A 11 -10.69 2.83 6.04
C ARG A 11 -10.02 4.20 6.12
N GLU A 12 -10.54 5.06 6.98
CA GLU A 12 -9.86 6.31 7.34
C GLU A 12 -8.72 5.98 8.31
N ILE A 13 -7.48 6.23 7.86
CA ILE A 13 -6.26 6.00 8.64
C ILE A 13 -5.40 7.25 8.63
N ASP A 14 -4.69 7.48 9.72
CA ASP A 14 -3.72 8.58 9.79
C ASP A 14 -2.51 8.29 8.91
N TYR A 15 -1.99 9.32 8.25
CA TYR A 15 -0.88 9.20 7.30
C TYR A 15 0.38 8.56 7.92
N ASP A 16 0.70 8.88 9.18
CA ASP A 16 1.86 8.28 9.87
C ASP A 16 1.67 6.76 10.11
N THR A 17 0.42 6.38 10.39
CA THR A 17 0.07 4.96 10.61
C THR A 17 0.10 4.20 9.29
N ALA A 18 -0.44 4.79 8.22
CA ALA A 18 -0.40 4.21 6.88
C ALA A 18 1.04 4.01 6.40
N LYS A 19 1.93 4.98 6.61
CA LYS A 19 3.35 4.85 6.29
C LYS A 19 4.00 3.64 6.97
N LYS A 20 3.73 3.43 8.26
CA LYS A 20 4.27 2.31 9.02
C LYS A 20 3.74 0.97 8.55
N GLU A 21 2.45 0.89 8.25
CA GLU A 21 1.85 -0.35 7.77
C GLU A 21 2.31 -0.70 6.35
N ILE A 22 2.34 0.27 5.43
CA ILE A 22 2.85 0.09 4.07
C ILE A 22 4.33 -0.34 4.13
N LEU A 23 5.18 0.37 4.88
CA LEU A 23 6.58 -0.01 5.05
C LEU A 23 6.72 -1.41 5.66
N GLY A 24 5.91 -1.74 6.67
CA GLY A 24 5.89 -3.06 7.30
C GLY A 24 5.44 -4.17 6.33
N TYR A 25 4.56 -3.84 5.39
CA TYR A 25 4.12 -4.75 4.34
C TYR A 25 5.29 -5.11 3.42
N TYR A 26 5.99 -4.13 2.85
CA TYR A 26 7.17 -4.40 1.99
C TYR A 26 8.36 -5.01 2.75
N GLN A 27 8.44 -4.85 4.07
CA GLN A 27 9.43 -5.57 4.88
C GLN A 27 9.12 -7.06 5.03
N ASN A 28 7.84 -7.44 5.03
CA ASN A 28 7.42 -8.84 5.14
C ASN A 28 7.29 -9.52 3.76
N TYR A 29 6.99 -8.75 2.71
CA TYR A 29 6.82 -9.23 1.35
C TYR A 29 7.88 -8.60 0.45
N SER A 30 8.84 -9.42 0.01
CA SER A 30 10.01 -8.96 -0.74
C SER A 30 9.68 -8.45 -2.15
N GLU A 31 8.53 -8.87 -2.71
CA GLU A 31 7.99 -8.40 -3.98
C GLU A 31 6.47 -8.32 -3.83
N SER A 32 5.92 -7.11 -3.91
CA SER A 32 4.49 -6.87 -3.90
C SER A 32 4.16 -5.70 -4.80
N TYR A 33 3.05 -5.82 -5.52
CA TYR A 33 2.56 -4.73 -6.32
C TYR A 33 1.74 -3.76 -5.45
N ASP A 34 1.81 -2.48 -5.77
CA ASP A 34 1.14 -1.41 -5.00
C ASP A 34 -0.38 -1.62 -4.89
N TYR A 35 -0.99 -2.27 -5.89
CA TYR A 35 -2.42 -2.61 -5.88
C TYR A 35 -2.76 -3.72 -4.86
N GLU A 36 -1.84 -4.66 -4.62
CA GLU A 36 -2.01 -5.69 -3.60
C GLU A 36 -1.95 -5.06 -2.22
N VAL A 37 -1.01 -4.12 -2.02
CA VAL A 37 -0.90 -3.36 -0.77
C VAL A 37 -2.18 -2.56 -0.49
N ALA A 38 -2.75 -1.91 -1.51
CA ALA A 38 -4.01 -1.19 -1.37
C ALA A 38 -5.18 -2.13 -1.03
N ASP A 39 -5.27 -3.30 -1.67
CA ASP A 39 -6.33 -4.27 -1.42
C ASP A 39 -6.21 -4.92 -0.02
N ASP A 40 -5.02 -5.37 0.36
CA ASP A 40 -4.75 -6.04 1.63
C ASP A 40 -4.84 -5.08 2.83
N LEU A 41 -4.37 -3.84 2.68
CA LEU A 41 -4.47 -2.84 3.75
C LEU A 41 -5.82 -2.10 3.77
N GLU A 42 -6.70 -2.41 2.81
CA GLU A 42 -7.98 -1.74 2.57
C GLU A 42 -7.83 -0.22 2.49
N LEU A 43 -6.79 0.21 1.76
CA LEU A 43 -6.43 1.61 1.54
C LEU A 43 -6.77 2.04 0.13
N ASP A 44 -6.95 3.35 -0.03
CA ASP A 44 -7.12 3.93 -1.35
C ASP A 44 -5.82 3.79 -2.14
N TYR A 45 -5.93 3.37 -3.41
CA TYR A 45 -4.76 3.14 -4.24
C TYR A 45 -3.95 4.42 -4.49
N GLU A 46 -4.62 5.55 -4.74
CA GLU A 46 -3.91 6.83 -4.92
C GLU A 46 -3.20 7.23 -3.62
N PHE A 47 -3.81 6.98 -2.47
CA PHE A 47 -3.20 7.22 -1.18
C PHE A 47 -1.96 6.33 -0.95
N VAL A 48 -2.02 5.06 -1.31
CA VAL A 48 -0.86 4.15 -1.24
C VAL A 48 0.27 4.64 -2.14
N CYS A 49 -0.02 4.98 -3.40
CA CYS A 49 0.99 5.54 -4.31
C CYS A 49 1.65 6.80 -3.74
N GLN A 50 0.85 7.72 -3.16
CA GLN A 50 1.39 8.93 -2.55
C GLN A 50 2.31 8.62 -1.38
N VAL A 51 1.93 7.68 -0.50
CA VAL A 51 2.76 7.25 0.62
C VAL A 51 4.06 6.60 0.13
N LEU A 52 3.99 5.76 -0.89
CA LEU A 52 5.15 5.10 -1.49
C LEU A 52 6.14 6.09 -2.10
N GLU A 53 5.63 7.06 -2.87
CA GLU A 53 6.45 8.16 -3.40
C GLU A 53 7.20 8.91 -2.29
N ASP A 54 6.51 9.19 -1.17
CA ASP A 54 7.15 9.89 -0.05
C ASP A 54 8.18 9.00 0.65
N LEU A 55 7.93 7.69 0.79
CA LEU A 55 8.90 6.75 1.34
C LEU A 55 10.12 6.57 0.43
N GLU A 56 9.94 6.60 -0.89
CA GLU A 56 11.03 6.59 -1.87
C GLU A 56 11.86 7.88 -1.78
N LYS A 57 11.20 9.05 -1.71
CA LYS A 57 11.87 10.35 -1.51
C LYS A 57 12.65 10.41 -0.19
N GLU A 58 12.17 9.73 0.85
CA GLU A 58 12.87 9.57 2.13
C GLU A 58 14.01 8.53 2.09
N GLY A 59 14.17 7.77 1.00
CA GLY A 59 15.14 6.68 0.89
C GLY A 59 14.81 5.47 1.77
N ARG A 60 13.53 5.31 2.16
CA ARG A 60 13.03 4.21 3.00
C ARG A 60 12.48 3.03 2.19
N LEU A 61 12.18 3.28 0.92
CA LEU A 61 11.84 2.29 -0.09
C LEU A 61 12.73 2.54 -1.30
N GLY A 62 13.23 1.47 -1.90
CA GLY A 62 14.08 1.53 -3.09
C GLY A 62 13.77 0.33 -3.96
N LEU A 63 13.53 0.59 -5.24
CA LEU A 63 13.39 -0.40 -6.29
C LEU A 63 14.50 -1.45 -6.15
N VAL A 64 14.12 -2.73 -6.05
CA VAL A 64 15.06 -3.80 -6.33
C VAL A 64 15.43 -3.64 -7.81
N GLU A 65 16.69 -3.26 -8.08
CA GLU A 65 17.26 -3.07 -9.43
C GLU A 65 17.01 -4.27 -10.35
#